data_AF-A0A8K0HR86-F1
#
_entry.id   AF-A0A8K0HR86-F1
#
_cell.length_a   1.000
_cell.length_b   1.000
_cell.length_c   1.000
_cell.angle_alpha   90.00
_cell.angle_beta   90.00
_cell.angle_gamma   90.00
#
_symmetry.space_group_name_H-M   'P 1'
#
loop_
_entity.id
_entity.type
_entity.pdbx_description
1 polymer ?
#
loop_
_entity_poly.entity_id
_entity_poly.type
_entity_poly.pdbx_seq_one_letter_code
_entity_poly.pdbx_strand_id
1 'polypeptide(L)'
;MRTDGGSGPSRGYLSGSWASILGLEANAGPLTNFEVLNFLKSKGASKDPTRVLADLAPSEYKVYDYLVGTAASNQTREKIDEFLEKCKKFDLAKAEVLNILNIRPSSVVETYSIIEFCDQRLGDGVEELMQIVEEVFPAPSTEPVNEETINEAAETNEN
;
A
#
# COMPACT_ATOMS: atom_id res chain seq x y z
N MET A 1 -21.98 12.95 -65.09
CA MET A 1 -20.88 12.00 -64.82
C MET A 1 -19.76 12.83 -64.21
N ARG A 2 -19.25 12.69 -62.99
CA ARG A 2 -19.43 11.79 -61.84
C ARG A 2 -19.11 12.66 -60.60
N THR A 3 -19.81 12.49 -59.49
CA THR A 3 -19.38 12.98 -58.17
C THR A 3 -18.75 11.80 -57.43
N ASP A 4 -17.43 11.79 -57.27
CA ASP A 4 -16.75 10.79 -56.45
C ASP A 4 -16.91 11.15 -54.97
N GLY A 5 -17.85 10.47 -54.31
CA GLY A 5 -17.95 10.42 -52.86
C GLY A 5 -16.96 9.40 -52.31
N GLY A 6 -15.89 9.89 -51.66
CA GLY A 6 -14.95 9.05 -50.93
C GLY A 6 -15.58 8.47 -49.66
N SER A 7 -15.92 7.19 -49.69
CA SER A 7 -16.20 6.39 -48.49
C SER A 7 -14.86 5.95 -47.89
N GLY A 8 -14.46 6.59 -46.80
CA GLY A 8 -13.39 6.09 -45.94
C GLY A 8 -13.90 4.90 -45.12
N PRO A 9 -13.04 3.90 -44.80
CA PRO A 9 -13.46 2.74 -44.03
C PRO A 9 -13.83 3.16 -42.61
N SER A 10 -15.08 2.92 -42.24
CA SER A 10 -15.58 3.07 -40.87
C SER A 10 -14.75 2.20 -39.93
N ARG A 11 -14.02 2.82 -39.00
CA ARG A 11 -13.39 2.11 -37.87
C ARG A 11 -14.50 1.56 -37.00
N GLY A 12 -14.85 0.30 -37.23
CA GLY A 12 -15.74 -0.45 -36.36
C GLY A 12 -15.10 -0.56 -34.98
N TYR A 13 -15.71 0.09 -33.98
CA TYR A 13 -15.45 -0.21 -32.58
C TYR A 13 -16.00 -1.61 -32.31
N LEU A 14 -15.11 -2.60 -32.21
CA LEU A 14 -15.48 -3.94 -31.73
C LEU A 14 -15.60 -3.87 -30.21
N SER A 15 -16.77 -3.42 -29.75
CA SER A 15 -17.16 -3.56 -28.35
C SER A 15 -17.59 -5.01 -28.10
N GLY A 16 -16.72 -5.81 -27.46
CA GLY A 16 -17.15 -7.01 -26.77
C GLY A 16 -16.31 -8.27 -26.98
N SER A 17 -15.78 -8.77 -25.86
CA SER A 17 -15.58 -10.20 -25.55
C SER A 17 -14.36 -10.94 -26.11
N TRP A 18 -13.17 -10.33 -26.04
CA TRP A 18 -11.91 -11.11 -25.95
C TRP A 18 -11.46 -11.34 -24.50
N ALA A 19 -11.87 -10.47 -23.56
CA ALA A 19 -11.47 -10.54 -22.15
C ALA A 19 -11.98 -11.82 -21.44
N SER A 20 -13.19 -12.27 -21.74
CA SER A 20 -13.78 -13.47 -21.15
C SER A 20 -13.13 -14.78 -21.63
N ILE A 21 -12.48 -14.78 -22.80
CA ILE A 21 -11.78 -15.95 -23.36
C ILE A 21 -10.44 -16.19 -22.65
N LEU A 22 -9.83 -15.13 -22.09
CA LEU A 22 -8.53 -15.17 -21.43
C LEU A 22 -8.61 -15.22 -19.90
N GLY A 23 -9.82 -15.21 -19.31
CA GLY A 23 -10.00 -15.25 -17.85
C GLY A 23 -9.42 -14.03 -17.12
N LEU A 24 -9.23 -12.91 -17.82
CA LEU A 24 -8.69 -11.69 -17.22
C LEU A 24 -9.81 -10.89 -16.56
N GLU A 25 -9.80 -10.86 -15.23
CA GLU A 25 -10.64 -9.94 -14.45
C GLU A 25 -10.01 -8.56 -14.43
N ALA A 26 -10.82 -7.52 -14.67
CA ALA A 26 -10.35 -6.14 -14.61
C ALA A 26 -9.92 -5.72 -13.19
N ASN A 27 -10.49 -6.37 -12.17
CA ASN A 27 -10.17 -6.14 -10.77
C ASN A 27 -10.33 -7.46 -9.99
N ALA A 28 -9.22 -8.03 -9.53
CA ALA A 28 -9.19 -9.28 -8.74
C ALA A 28 -9.31 -9.03 -7.22
N GLY A 29 -9.51 -7.78 -6.80
CA GLY A 29 -9.57 -7.35 -5.40
C GLY A 29 -8.45 -6.39 -5.02
N PRO A 30 -8.66 -5.57 -3.97
CA PRO A 30 -7.63 -4.66 -3.48
C PRO A 30 -6.53 -5.40 -2.71
N LEU A 31 -5.34 -4.80 -2.67
CA LEU A 31 -4.23 -5.22 -1.82
C LEU A 31 -3.92 -4.12 -0.82
N THR A 32 -3.59 -4.51 0.41
CA THR A 32 -3.03 -3.63 1.42
C THR A 32 -1.59 -3.25 1.09
N ASN A 33 -1.16 -2.08 1.57
CA ASN A 33 0.23 -1.63 1.52
C ASN A 33 1.18 -2.66 2.16
N PHE A 34 0.73 -3.34 3.22
CA PHE A 34 1.46 -4.44 3.85
C PHE A 34 1.67 -5.62 2.90
N GLU A 35 0.64 -6.10 2.21
CA GLU A 35 0.74 -7.23 1.27
C GLU A 35 1.68 -6.92 0.11
N VAL A 36 1.57 -5.70 -0.45
CA VAL A 36 2.46 -5.25 -1.52
C VAL A 36 3.91 -5.17 -1.02
N LEU A 37 4.14 -4.59 0.16
CA LEU A 37 5.48 -4.50 0.75
C LEU A 37 6.06 -5.89 1.03
N ASN A 38 5.26 -6.81 1.57
CA ASN A 38 5.68 -8.17 1.87
C ASN A 38 6.02 -8.95 0.59
N PHE A 39 5.23 -8.76 -0.48
CA PHE A 39 5.51 -9.34 -1.79
C PHE A 39 6.81 -8.79 -2.40
N LEU A 40 7.05 -7.48 -2.33
CA LEU A 40 8.29 -6.90 -2.83
C LEU A 40 9.52 -7.41 -2.05
N LYS A 41 9.40 -7.54 -0.72
CA LYS A 41 10.45 -8.15 0.12
C LYS A 41 10.72 -9.60 -0.28
N SER A 42 9.68 -10.40 -0.58
CA SER A 42 9.86 -11.79 -1.02
C SER A 42 10.51 -11.90 -2.41
N LYS A 43 10.33 -10.89 -3.27
CA LYS A 43 11.07 -10.72 -4.53
C LYS A 43 12.53 -10.25 -4.35
N GLY A 44 12.96 -9.94 -3.13
CA GLY A 44 14.34 -9.52 -2.82
C GLY A 44 14.52 -8.03 -2.60
N ALA A 45 13.44 -7.23 -2.56
CA ALA A 45 13.54 -5.79 -2.30
C ALA A 45 14.10 -5.55 -0.89
N SER A 46 15.15 -4.73 -0.81
CA SER A 46 15.88 -4.43 0.42
C SER A 46 16.48 -3.03 0.36
N LYS A 47 16.71 -2.43 1.52
CA LYS A 47 17.54 -1.22 1.68
C LYS A 47 19.04 -1.50 1.54
N ASP A 48 19.45 -2.76 1.63
CA ASP A 48 20.84 -3.18 1.54
C ASP A 48 21.38 -3.04 0.10
N PRO A 49 22.36 -2.15 -0.15
CA PRO A 49 22.91 -1.93 -1.49
C PRO A 49 23.72 -3.13 -2.01
N THR A 50 24.03 -4.13 -1.20
CA THR A 50 24.68 -5.37 -1.65
C THR A 50 23.70 -6.37 -2.26
N ARG A 51 22.39 -6.17 -2.06
CA ARG A 51 21.29 -6.99 -2.62
C ARG A 51 20.81 -6.54 -4.01
N VAL A 52 21.63 -5.76 -4.74
CA VAL A 52 21.38 -5.28 -6.12
C VAL A 52 21.16 -6.40 -7.17
N LEU A 53 21.24 -7.67 -6.75
CA LEU A 53 20.94 -8.84 -7.57
C LEU A 53 19.44 -9.19 -7.64
N ALA A 54 18.55 -8.49 -6.96
CA ALA A 54 17.12 -8.72 -7.06
C ALA A 54 16.59 -8.26 -8.43
N ASP A 55 15.90 -9.16 -9.16
CA ASP A 55 15.24 -8.85 -10.43
C ASP A 55 13.93 -8.07 -10.18
N LEU A 56 14.10 -6.79 -9.84
CA LEU A 56 13.02 -5.85 -9.58
C LEU A 56 13.08 -4.74 -10.62
N ALA A 57 11.93 -4.46 -11.22
CA ALA A 57 11.81 -3.33 -12.11
C ALA A 57 12.05 -2.01 -11.34
N PRO A 58 12.57 -0.96 -11.99
CA PRO A 58 12.77 0.34 -11.34
C PRO A 58 11.49 0.92 -10.69
N SER A 59 10.32 0.62 -11.25
CA SER A 59 9.02 1.01 -10.66
C SER A 59 8.71 0.24 -9.37
N GLU A 60 9.07 -1.03 -9.28
CA GLU A 60 8.87 -1.85 -8.09
C GLU A 60 9.76 -1.36 -6.93
N TYR A 61 11.01 -0.99 -7.23
CA TYR A 61 11.89 -0.36 -6.25
C TYR A 61 11.35 0.98 -5.73
N LYS A 62 10.78 1.82 -6.59
CA LYS A 62 10.15 3.09 -6.15
C LYS A 62 8.95 2.85 -5.23
N VAL A 63 8.13 1.84 -5.53
CA VAL A 63 7.00 1.46 -4.67
C VAL A 63 7.51 0.91 -3.34
N TYR A 64 8.53 0.06 -3.36
CA TYR A 64 9.16 -0.45 -2.14
C TYR A 64 9.69 0.70 -1.26
N ASP A 65 10.47 1.61 -1.83
CA ASP A 65 11.07 2.73 -1.12
C ASP A 65 10.01 3.62 -0.44
N TYR A 66 8.93 3.92 -1.17
CA TYR A 66 7.76 4.60 -0.60
C TYR A 66 7.16 3.80 0.58
N LEU A 67 6.83 2.53 0.38
CA LEU A 67 6.11 1.71 1.36
C LEU A 67 6.90 1.48 2.65
N VAL A 68 8.23 1.38 2.60
CA VAL A 68 9.05 1.24 3.81
C VAL A 68 8.99 2.47 4.70
N GLY A 69 8.67 3.66 4.16
CA GLY A 69 8.43 4.87 4.94
C GLY A 69 7.03 4.99 5.55
N THR A 70 6.14 4.03 5.29
CA THR A 70 4.73 4.08 5.74
C THR A 70 4.47 3.16 6.94
N ALA A 71 3.24 3.21 7.47
CA ALA A 71 2.74 2.28 8.49
C ALA A 71 2.83 0.79 8.09
N ALA A 72 2.87 0.48 6.80
CA ALA A 72 3.03 -0.91 6.33
C ALA A 72 4.35 -1.54 6.78
N SER A 73 5.38 -0.73 7.05
CA SER A 73 6.71 -1.20 7.43
C SER A 73 6.76 -1.91 8.79
N ASN A 74 5.88 -1.53 9.72
CA ASN A 74 5.82 -2.06 11.09
C ASN A 74 4.55 -2.86 11.39
N GLN A 75 3.76 -3.20 10.35
CA GLN A 75 2.62 -4.12 10.46
C GLN A 75 3.06 -5.58 10.31
N THR A 76 2.30 -6.50 10.91
CA THR A 76 2.43 -7.94 10.69
C THR A 76 1.08 -8.56 10.33
N ARG A 77 1.09 -9.78 9.77
CA ARG A 77 -0.13 -10.50 9.42
C ARG A 77 -1.02 -10.72 10.65
N GLU A 78 -0.39 -11.08 11.77
CA GLU A 78 -1.05 -11.37 13.05
C GLU A 78 -1.75 -10.12 13.60
N LYS A 79 -1.08 -8.96 13.53
CA LYS A 79 -1.67 -7.68 13.95
C LYS A 79 -2.81 -7.25 13.04
N ILE A 80 -2.69 -7.49 11.74
CA ILE A 80 -3.80 -7.23 10.81
C ILE A 80 -5.01 -8.12 11.13
N ASP A 81 -4.80 -9.42 11.35
CA ASP A 81 -5.89 -10.32 11.73
C ASP A 81 -6.51 -9.93 13.09
N GLU A 82 -5.68 -9.54 14.07
CA GLU A 82 -6.16 -9.02 15.35
C GLU A 82 -7.06 -7.79 15.18
N PHE A 83 -6.65 -6.83 14.34
CA PHE A 83 -7.45 -5.65 14.02
C PHE A 83 -8.78 -6.05 13.36
N LEU A 84 -8.72 -6.92 12.35
CA LEU A 84 -9.90 -7.39 11.62
C LEU A 84 -10.93 -8.05 12.54
N GLU A 85 -10.49 -8.81 13.55
CA GLU A 85 -11.38 -9.40 14.55
C GLU A 85 -11.98 -8.34 15.48
N LYS A 86 -11.15 -7.44 16.03
CA LYS A 86 -11.59 -6.38 16.95
C LYS A 86 -12.53 -5.37 16.30
N CYS A 87 -12.38 -5.10 15.00
CA CYS A 87 -13.16 -4.08 14.30
C CYS A 87 -14.52 -4.57 13.76
N LYS A 88 -14.85 -5.87 13.84
CA LYS A 88 -16.14 -6.43 13.34
C LYS A 88 -17.38 -5.75 13.91
N LYS A 89 -17.30 -5.26 15.15
CA LYS A 89 -18.42 -4.61 15.84
C LYS A 89 -18.81 -3.24 15.26
N PHE A 90 -17.93 -2.61 14.47
CA PHE A 90 -18.15 -1.27 13.92
C PHE A 90 -18.81 -1.27 12.54
N ASP A 91 -19.11 -2.44 11.96
CA ASP A 91 -19.70 -2.59 10.62
C ASP A 91 -19.01 -1.74 9.54
N LEU A 92 -17.68 -1.81 9.51
CA LEU A 92 -16.85 -1.08 8.55
C LEU A 92 -16.93 -1.74 7.17
N ALA A 93 -17.09 -0.93 6.13
CA ALA A 93 -16.99 -1.39 4.77
C ALA A 93 -15.55 -1.85 4.47
N LYS A 94 -15.39 -2.79 3.54
CA LYS A 94 -14.06 -3.33 3.17
C LYS A 94 -13.07 -2.24 2.77
N ALA A 95 -13.53 -1.18 2.10
CA ALA A 95 -12.70 -0.05 1.70
C ALA A 95 -12.25 0.80 2.91
N GLU A 96 -13.08 0.93 3.93
CA GLU A 96 -12.75 1.65 5.17
C GLU A 96 -11.68 0.89 5.95
N VAL A 97 -11.85 -0.42 6.09
CA VAL A 97 -10.85 -1.32 6.68
C VAL A 97 -9.53 -1.22 5.93
N LEU A 98 -9.56 -1.32 4.60
CA LEU A 98 -8.37 -1.19 3.74
C LEU A 98 -7.66 0.16 3.96
N ASN A 99 -8.42 1.25 4.02
CA ASN A 99 -7.87 2.59 4.23
C ASN A 99 -7.28 2.75 5.63
N ILE A 100 -7.93 2.22 6.67
CA ILE A 100 -7.36 2.22 8.04
C ILE A 100 -6.04 1.45 8.07
N LEU A 101 -5.97 0.28 7.43
CA LEU A 101 -4.73 -0.50 7.35
C LEU A 101 -3.62 0.23 6.58
N ASN A 102 -3.96 0.93 5.50
CA ASN A 102 -2.99 1.61 4.64
C ASN A 102 -2.48 2.93 5.23
N ILE A 103 -3.38 3.72 5.83
CA ILE A 103 -3.10 5.06 6.35
C ILE A 103 -2.65 5.01 7.81
N ARG A 104 -3.24 4.11 8.61
CA ARG A 104 -3.15 4.06 10.08
C ARG A 104 -3.47 5.44 10.68
N PRO A 105 -4.76 5.80 10.83
CA PRO A 105 -5.13 7.08 11.41
C PRO A 105 -4.56 7.21 12.82
N SER A 106 -4.06 8.41 13.11
CA SER A 106 -3.42 8.78 14.37
C SER A 106 -4.32 9.69 15.23
N SER A 107 -5.44 10.13 14.67
CA SER A 107 -6.43 10.95 15.36
C SER A 107 -7.83 10.63 14.88
N VAL A 108 -8.81 10.98 15.71
CA VAL A 108 -10.23 10.90 15.36
C VAL A 108 -10.55 11.71 14.09
N VAL A 109 -9.90 12.87 13.89
CA VAL A 109 -10.08 13.73 12.69
C VAL A 109 -9.66 13.00 11.40
N GLU A 110 -8.57 12.24 11.45
CA GLU A 110 -8.15 11.42 10.31
C GLU A 110 -9.16 10.29 10.03
N THR A 111 -9.73 9.70 11.08
CA THR A 111 -10.76 8.66 10.94
C THR A 111 -12.04 9.18 10.29
N TYR A 112 -12.46 10.41 10.59
CA TYR A 112 -13.58 11.08 9.88
C TYR A 112 -13.34 11.22 8.38
N SER A 113 -12.08 11.27 7.94
CA SER A 113 -11.73 11.35 6.51
C SER A 113 -11.79 9.99 5.82
N ILE A 114 -11.80 8.89 6.58
CA ILE A 114 -11.84 7.52 6.07
C ILE A 114 -13.28 6.98 6.06
N ILE A 115 -14.05 7.25 7.10
CA ILE A 115 -15.38 6.67 7.34
C ILE A 115 -16.46 7.69 6.98
N GLU A 116 -17.28 7.35 5.98
CA GLU A 116 -18.38 8.23 5.58
C GLU A 116 -19.46 8.30 6.65
N PHE A 117 -19.94 9.53 6.93
CA PHE A 117 -20.93 9.83 7.97
C PHE A 117 -20.55 9.23 9.34
N CYS A 118 -19.27 9.28 9.69
CA CYS A 118 -18.69 8.64 10.89
C CYS A 118 -19.48 8.90 12.17
N ASP A 119 -19.89 10.15 12.46
CA ASP A 119 -20.70 10.49 13.63
C ASP A 119 -22.03 9.73 13.68
N GLN A 120 -22.70 9.60 12.54
CA GLN A 120 -24.01 8.98 12.47
C GLN A 120 -23.93 7.45 12.59
N ARG A 121 -22.82 6.86 12.10
CA ARG A 121 -22.63 5.41 12.11
C ARG A 121 -21.99 4.89 13.39
N LEU A 122 -21.03 5.63 13.94
CA LEU A 122 -20.21 5.18 15.06
C LEU A 122 -20.52 5.94 16.36
N GLY A 123 -20.92 7.21 16.28
CA GLY A 123 -21.05 8.07 17.46
C GLY A 123 -19.79 8.01 18.32
N ASP A 124 -19.95 7.79 19.63
CA ASP A 124 -18.86 7.60 20.61
C ASP A 124 -17.99 6.35 20.35
N GLY A 125 -18.34 5.51 19.37
CA GLY A 125 -17.56 4.35 18.96
C GLY A 125 -16.31 4.70 18.16
N VAL A 126 -16.18 5.94 17.64
CA VAL A 126 -14.99 6.36 16.89
C VAL A 126 -13.76 6.44 17.79
N GLU A 127 -13.92 6.86 19.04
CA GLU A 127 -12.85 6.86 20.05
C GLU A 127 -12.40 5.44 20.37
N GLU A 128 -13.33 4.50 20.48
CA GLU A 128 -13.02 3.08 20.73
C GLU A 128 -12.29 2.45 19.54
N LEU A 129 -12.70 2.77 18.31
CA LEU A 129 -12.00 2.33 17.10
C LEU A 129 -10.56 2.86 17.08
N MET A 130 -10.36 4.14 17.45
CA MET A 130 -9.04 4.74 17.54
C MET A 130 -8.15 4.08 18.59
N GLN A 131 -8.70 3.76 19.76
CA GLN A 131 -7.98 3.01 20.79
C GLN A 131 -7.52 1.63 20.28
N ILE A 132 -8.38 0.93 19.53
CA ILE A 132 -8.02 -0.35 18.91
C ILE A 132 -6.90 -0.17 17.88
N VAL A 133 -6.96 0.88 17.05
CA VAL A 133 -5.89 1.17 16.06
C VAL A 133 -4.56 1.41 16.78
N GLU A 134 -4.54 2.21 17.84
CA GLU A 134 -3.33 2.52 18.61
C GLU A 134 -2.76 1.29 19.34
N GLU A 135 -3.63 0.46 19.93
CA GLU A 135 -3.25 -0.78 20.63
C GLU A 135 -2.65 -1.81 19.65
N VAL A 136 -3.26 -1.98 18.47
CA VAL A 136 -2.87 -3.00 17.51
C VAL A 136 -1.70 -2.55 16.64
N PHE A 137 -1.66 -1.26 16.27
CA PHE A 137 -0.65 -0.67 15.40
C PHE A 137 0.05 0.52 16.09
N PRO A 138 0.86 0.26 17.14
CA PRO A 138 1.56 1.34 17.84
C PRO A 138 2.50 2.10 16.89
N ALA A 139 2.68 3.39 17.17
CA ALA A 139 3.67 4.19 16.48
C ALA A 139 5.06 3.56 16.68
N PRO A 140 5.91 3.53 15.64
CA PRO A 140 7.28 3.04 15.79
C PRO A 140 8.02 3.91 16.82
N SER A 141 8.70 3.27 17.78
CA SER A 141 9.46 3.96 18.83
C SER A 141 10.49 4.91 18.20
N THR A 142 10.44 6.20 18.58
CA THR A 142 11.44 7.22 18.22
C THR A 142 12.67 7.09 19.11
N GLU A 143 13.31 5.93 19.14
CA GLU A 143 14.67 5.82 19.65
C GLU A 143 15.62 6.27 18.53
N PRO A 144 16.53 7.23 18.76
CA PRO A 144 17.48 7.67 17.73
C PRO A 144 18.36 6.48 17.32
N VAL A 145 18.24 6.06 16.07
CA VAL A 145 19.19 5.13 15.46
C VAL A 145 20.50 5.90 15.32
N ASN A 146 21.46 5.64 16.21
CA ASN A 146 22.81 6.20 16.11
C ASN A 146 23.48 5.70 14.82
N GLU A 147 23.40 6.49 13.76
CA GLU A 147 24.21 6.35 12.55
C GLU A 147 25.62 6.90 12.81
N GLU A 148 26.45 6.18 13.55
CA GLU A 148 27.90 6.42 13.58
C GLU A 148 28.63 5.08 13.53
N THR A 149 29.24 4.78 12.37
CA THR A 149 30.63 4.30 12.22
C THR A 149 30.84 3.60 10.88
N ILE A 150 31.21 4.34 9.83
CA ILE A 150 32.30 3.94 8.92
C ILE A 150 32.88 5.22 8.31
N ASN A 151 34.00 5.70 8.83
CA ASN A 151 34.96 6.57 8.14
C ASN A 151 36.28 6.53 8.92
N GLU A 152 37.08 5.48 8.72
CA GLU A 152 38.51 5.51 8.99
C GLU A 152 39.18 4.31 8.31
N ALA A 153 39.67 4.52 7.08
CA ALA A 153 40.77 3.77 6.49
C ALA A 153 41.20 4.42 5.16
N ALA A 154 41.77 5.62 5.22
CA ALA A 154 42.66 6.11 4.17
C ALA A 154 43.70 7.01 4.83
N GLU A 155 44.93 6.48 4.94
CA GLU A 155 46.22 7.18 4.94
C GLU A 155 47.23 6.42 5.80
N THR A 156 47.97 5.51 5.16
CA THR A 156 49.41 5.32 5.38
C THR A 156 49.93 4.43 4.26
N ASN A 157 50.32 5.06 3.16
CA ASN A 157 51.42 4.60 2.33
C ASN A 157 51.73 5.69 1.30
N GLU A 158 52.84 6.39 1.51
CA GLU A 158 53.73 6.79 0.42
C GLU A 158 55.12 7.12 0.99
N ASN A 159 56.04 6.20 0.69
CA ASN A 159 57.45 6.36 0.30
C ASN A 159 58.29 7.51 0.86
#